data_AF-A0A8J6HET7-F1
#
_entry.id   AF-A0A8J6HET7-F1
#
_cell.length_a   1.000
_cell.length_b   1.000
_cell.length_c   1.000
_cell.angle_alpha   90.00
_cell.angle_beta   90.00
_cell.angle_gamma   90.00
#
_symmetry.space_group_name_H-M   'P 1'
#
loop_
_entity.id
_entity.type
_entity.pdbx_description
1 polymer ?
#
loop_
_entity_poly.entity_id
_entity_poly.type
_entity_poly.pdbx_seq_one_letter_code
_entity_poly.pdbx_strand_id
1 'polypeptide(L)'
;MFLTRIRLSIKLTVNICKYSEQKVAQPLRSKKPKSTQTPVQNFIDLKCLRTVGGKGGDGCISFLHLWSNENAGPDGGDGGNGGHVIFKATTDVKDFIHVSSVVRAENGDKGRNKDCHGKNADHCIIGVPVGTVVKNSDGRVVGDLAHEGVMFVAARGGAGGKGNHFFITDTEQAPEICEYGAVGEDLEYTLEIKSMAHVGLIGFPNAGKSTLLRAISRARPKIAPYPFTTLKPHIGMVLYDDYEQIAVADLPGLIEDSHKNRGLGIQFLKHAERCSALLYIIDLSIDEPWQYLHTLQRELSLFSKHLLDRPQIVIGNKIDLPESRDNLEEIKNHTDLKIIGISAKLGTNVNELLREIRIIYDRSKENDDTL
;
A
#
# COMPACT_ATOMS: atom_id res chain seq x y z
N MET A 1 43.22 -74.40 0.71
CA MET A 1 43.61 -73.49 -0.38
C MET A 1 42.34 -72.85 -0.92
N PHE A 2 42.28 -71.52 -0.90
CA PHE A 2 41.37 -70.63 -1.64
C PHE A 2 39.92 -70.36 -1.19
N LEU A 3 39.77 -69.12 -0.71
CA LEU A 3 38.77 -68.10 -1.05
C LEU A 3 37.38 -68.14 -0.37
N THR A 4 37.37 -67.51 0.79
CA THR A 4 36.30 -66.63 1.31
C THR A 4 35.56 -65.85 0.22
N ARG A 5 34.24 -66.05 0.11
CA ARG A 5 33.31 -65.13 -0.57
C ARG A 5 32.39 -64.49 0.46
N ILE A 6 32.76 -63.29 0.90
CA ILE A 6 31.92 -62.38 1.67
C ILE A 6 30.91 -61.76 0.70
N ARG A 7 29.61 -62.03 0.89
CA ARG A 7 28.52 -61.30 0.22
C ARG A 7 28.29 -59.98 0.96
N LEU A 8 28.86 -58.89 0.45
CA LEU A 8 28.43 -57.53 0.83
C LEU A 8 27.15 -57.20 0.04
N SER A 9 26.00 -57.27 0.71
CA SER A 9 24.75 -56.70 0.23
C SER A 9 24.79 -55.18 0.44
N ILE A 10 25.19 -54.44 -0.59
CA ILE A 10 25.05 -52.98 -0.61
C ILE A 10 23.57 -52.65 -0.78
N LYS A 11 22.86 -52.47 0.34
CA LYS A 11 21.60 -51.72 0.34
C LYS A 11 21.97 -50.24 0.19
N LEU A 12 21.90 -49.75 -1.04
CA LEU A 12 21.79 -48.33 -1.32
C LEU A 12 20.45 -47.85 -0.75
N THR A 13 20.43 -47.51 0.53
CA THR A 13 19.42 -46.61 1.09
C THR A 13 19.70 -45.25 0.47
N VAL A 14 19.05 -44.99 -0.67
CA VAL A 14 18.91 -43.64 -1.20
C VAL A 14 18.16 -42.87 -0.12
N ASN A 15 18.91 -42.12 0.70
CA ASN A 15 18.37 -41.03 1.49
C ASN A 15 17.86 -39.99 0.48
N ILE A 16 16.66 -40.21 -0.03
CA ILE A 16 15.85 -39.17 -0.64
C ILE A 16 15.55 -38.22 0.52
N CYS A 17 16.40 -37.21 0.67
CA CYS A 17 16.07 -36.00 1.39
C CYS A 17 14.76 -35.50 0.77
N LYS A 18 13.65 -35.77 1.45
CA LYS A 18 12.43 -34.99 1.27
C LYS A 18 12.79 -33.56 1.65
N TYR A 19 13.20 -32.76 0.66
CA TYR A 19 13.10 -31.32 0.74
C TYR A 19 11.60 -31.01 0.79
N SER A 20 11.00 -31.09 1.98
CA SER A 20 9.67 -30.54 2.19
C SER A 20 9.80 -29.02 2.24
N GLU A 21 9.27 -28.40 1.19
CA GLU A 21 8.33 -27.27 1.26
C GLU A 21 8.87 -25.94 1.83
N GLN A 22 8.96 -24.95 0.93
CA GLN A 22 8.98 -23.50 1.17
C GLN A 22 9.69 -23.01 2.44
N LYS A 23 10.96 -22.59 2.29
CA LYS A 23 11.73 -21.95 3.35
C LYS A 23 11.15 -20.56 3.66
N VAL A 24 10.29 -20.46 4.68
CA VAL A 24 9.74 -19.18 5.16
C VAL A 24 10.86 -18.24 5.57
N ALA A 25 10.81 -17.00 5.08
CA ALA A 25 11.77 -15.95 5.37
C ALA A 25 11.93 -15.73 6.88
N GLN A 26 13.17 -15.61 7.37
CA GLN A 26 13.44 -15.44 8.80
C GLN A 26 13.47 -13.98 9.21
N PRO A 27 12.91 -13.63 10.39
CA PRO A 27 12.93 -12.25 10.87
C PRO A 27 14.36 -11.81 11.24
N LEU A 28 14.80 -10.70 10.68
CA LEU A 28 16.10 -10.10 10.98
C LEU A 28 16.06 -9.33 12.30
N ARG A 29 16.18 -10.00 13.44
CA ARG A 29 16.23 -9.33 14.75
C ARG A 29 17.55 -8.57 14.94
N SER A 30 17.49 -7.26 15.17
CA SER A 30 18.70 -6.49 15.50
C SER A 30 19.13 -6.77 16.95
N LYS A 31 20.27 -7.44 17.13
CA LYS A 31 20.95 -7.54 18.45
C LYS A 31 21.75 -6.27 18.80
N LYS A 32 21.81 -5.27 17.91
CA LYS A 32 22.56 -4.03 18.09
C LYS A 32 21.78 -3.00 18.95
N PRO A 33 22.47 -2.19 19.77
CA PRO A 33 21.85 -1.06 20.46
C PRO A 33 21.24 -0.08 19.44
N LYS A 34 20.05 0.45 19.77
CA LYS A 34 19.29 1.33 18.86
C LYS A 34 20.04 2.65 18.67
N SER A 35 20.17 3.08 17.42
CA SER A 35 20.72 4.40 17.03
C SER A 35 20.05 5.54 17.81
N THR A 36 20.84 6.50 18.30
CA THR A 36 20.38 7.76 18.89
C THR A 36 19.94 8.78 17.85
N GLN A 37 20.34 8.61 16.60
CA GLN A 37 19.90 9.45 15.50
C GLN A 37 18.69 8.81 14.82
N THR A 38 17.59 9.55 14.80
CA THR A 38 16.39 9.22 14.04
C THR A 38 16.45 10.08 12.78
N PRO A 39 16.91 9.56 11.61
CA PRO A 39 16.58 10.24 10.38
C PRO A 39 15.05 10.14 10.27
N VAL A 40 14.40 11.30 10.33
CA VAL A 40 12.95 11.41 10.22
C VAL A 40 12.61 11.15 8.76
N GLN A 41 12.57 9.87 8.35
CA GLN A 41 11.85 9.48 7.14
C GLN A 41 10.36 9.57 7.48
N ASN A 42 9.76 10.69 7.06
CA ASN A 42 8.33 10.98 7.14
C ASN A 42 7.62 10.15 6.09
N PHE A 43 7.10 9.00 6.47
CA PHE A 43 6.19 8.21 5.65
C PHE A 43 4.89 9.01 5.47
N ILE A 44 4.49 9.26 4.22
CA ILE A 44 3.31 10.06 3.88
C ILE A 44 2.30 9.14 3.17
N ASP A 45 1.23 8.80 3.90
CA ASP A 45 0.16 7.89 3.45
C ASP A 45 -1.05 8.60 2.88
N LEU A 46 -1.08 9.93 3.05
CA LEU A 46 -2.11 10.81 2.55
C LEU A 46 -1.45 12.02 1.91
N LYS A 47 -1.82 12.29 0.66
CA LYS A 47 -1.30 13.45 -0.07
C LYS A 47 -2.44 14.14 -0.82
N CYS A 48 -2.67 15.40 -0.49
CA CYS A 48 -3.47 16.29 -1.33
C CYS A 48 -2.56 16.87 -2.41
N LEU A 49 -3.02 16.83 -3.66
CA LEU A 49 -2.28 17.35 -4.80
C LEU A 49 -3.22 17.86 -5.89
N ARG A 50 -2.70 18.76 -6.72
CA ARG A 50 -3.35 19.27 -7.92
C ARG A 50 -2.69 18.69 -9.17
N THR A 51 -3.48 18.12 -10.06
CA THR A 51 -3.02 17.60 -11.35
C THR A 51 -3.51 18.49 -12.47
N VAL A 52 -2.59 18.87 -13.36
CA VAL A 52 -2.89 19.72 -14.52
C VAL A 52 -2.44 19.01 -15.79
N GLY A 53 -3.38 18.72 -16.67
CA GLY A 53 -3.11 18.22 -18.02
C GLY A 53 -2.38 19.28 -18.86
N GLY A 54 -1.56 18.82 -19.81
CA GLY A 54 -0.90 19.73 -20.74
C GLY A 54 -1.91 20.47 -21.61
N LYS A 55 -1.65 21.74 -21.93
CA LYS A 55 -2.41 22.46 -22.96
C LYS A 55 -2.11 21.85 -24.33
N GLY A 56 -3.12 21.73 -25.19
CA GLY A 56 -2.89 21.46 -26.61
C GLY A 56 -2.12 22.62 -27.26
N GLY A 57 -1.32 22.30 -28.27
CA GLY A 57 -0.67 23.29 -29.12
C GLY A 57 -1.69 24.04 -29.96
N ASP A 58 -1.44 25.32 -30.21
CA ASP A 58 -2.32 26.13 -31.07
C ASP A 58 -2.10 25.77 -32.55
N GLY A 59 -3.18 25.82 -33.34
CA GLY A 59 -3.10 25.74 -34.79
C GLY A 59 -2.39 26.96 -35.38
N CYS A 60 -1.81 26.80 -36.57
CA CYS A 60 -1.14 27.90 -37.25
C CYS A 60 -1.99 28.44 -38.40
N ILE A 61 -2.01 29.77 -38.57
CA ILE A 61 -2.44 30.41 -39.81
C ILE A 61 -1.19 30.71 -40.60
N SER A 62 -1.06 30.07 -41.75
CA SER A 62 0.04 30.31 -42.68
C SER A 62 -0.43 30.10 -44.11
N PHE A 63 0.23 30.77 -45.04
CA PHE A 63 0.02 30.59 -46.47
C PHE A 63 1.35 30.28 -47.15
N LEU A 64 1.33 29.30 -48.06
CA LEU A 64 2.52 28.85 -48.75
C LEU A 64 2.98 29.92 -49.74
N HIS A 65 4.20 30.41 -49.54
CA HIS A 65 4.88 31.30 -50.49
C HIS A 65 5.77 30.49 -51.44
N LEU A 66 5.49 30.57 -52.74
CA LEU A 66 6.31 30.02 -53.80
C LEU A 66 6.94 31.17 -54.61
N TRP A 67 8.09 30.91 -55.24
CA TRP A 67 8.81 31.91 -56.04
C TRP A 67 7.98 32.48 -57.21
N SER A 68 6.97 31.74 -57.67
CA SER A 68 6.07 32.14 -58.77
C SER A 68 4.67 32.54 -58.31
N ASN A 69 4.33 32.33 -57.04
CA ASN A 69 3.01 32.63 -56.49
C ASN A 69 3.13 32.93 -54.99
N GLU A 70 2.81 34.17 -54.61
CA GLU A 70 2.88 34.64 -53.22
C GLU A 70 1.85 33.91 -52.33
N ASN A 71 0.65 33.59 -52.83
CA ASN A 71 -0.36 32.86 -52.08
C ASN A 71 -0.71 31.54 -52.76
N ALA A 72 0.11 30.52 -52.53
CA ALA A 72 -0.08 29.19 -53.11
C ALA A 72 -1.08 28.30 -52.33
N GLY A 73 -1.87 28.89 -51.42
CA GLY A 73 -2.85 28.22 -50.58
C GLY A 73 -2.43 28.19 -49.10
N PRO A 74 -3.37 27.89 -48.19
CA PRO A 74 -3.08 27.77 -46.76
C PRO A 74 -2.15 26.57 -46.50
N ASP A 75 -1.17 26.75 -45.62
CA ASP A 75 -0.18 25.72 -45.24
C ASP A 75 0.09 25.68 -43.73
N GLY A 76 -0.86 26.17 -42.93
CA GLY A 76 -0.77 26.16 -41.48
C GLY A 76 -1.12 24.78 -40.92
N GLY A 77 -0.15 24.16 -40.24
CA GLY A 77 -0.34 22.89 -39.57
C GLY A 77 -1.16 22.98 -38.28
N ASP A 78 -1.79 21.86 -37.92
CA ASP A 78 -2.41 21.60 -36.62
C ASP A 78 -1.40 21.61 -35.46
N GLY A 79 -1.86 22.00 -34.27
CA GLY A 79 -1.11 21.83 -33.02
C GLY A 79 -1.15 20.39 -32.50
N GLY A 80 -0.15 20.03 -31.70
CA GLY A 80 -0.05 18.73 -31.04
C GLY A 80 -0.92 18.64 -29.78
N ASN A 81 -1.28 17.44 -29.37
CA ASN A 81 -2.03 17.21 -28.13
C ASN A 81 -1.16 17.41 -26.89
N GLY A 82 -1.75 17.94 -25.83
CA GLY A 82 -1.13 18.03 -24.51
C GLY A 82 -1.04 16.67 -23.82
N GLY A 83 -0.05 16.52 -22.93
CA GLY A 83 0.18 15.27 -22.21
C GLY A 83 -0.89 15.03 -21.14
N HIS A 84 -1.19 13.77 -20.86
CA HIS A 84 -2.03 13.37 -19.73
C HIS A 84 -1.19 13.23 -18.45
N VAL A 85 -1.81 13.48 -17.29
CA VAL A 85 -1.27 13.07 -15.98
C VAL A 85 -1.90 11.74 -15.59
N ILE A 86 -1.07 10.74 -15.33
CA ILE A 86 -1.50 9.37 -15.08
C ILE A 86 -0.86 8.87 -13.79
N PHE A 87 -1.66 8.36 -12.86
CA PHE A 87 -1.18 7.59 -11.72
C PHE A 87 -1.09 6.12 -12.11
N LYS A 88 0.05 5.49 -11.84
CA LYS A 88 0.29 4.07 -12.09
C LYS A 88 0.65 3.38 -10.78
N ALA A 89 -0.12 2.35 -10.41
CA ALA A 89 0.23 1.49 -9.28
C ALA A 89 1.53 0.73 -9.56
N THR A 90 2.48 0.80 -8.63
CA THR A 90 3.74 0.04 -8.66
C THR A 90 4.12 -0.41 -7.25
N THR A 91 4.75 -1.57 -7.14
CA THR A 91 5.33 -2.06 -5.88
C THR A 91 6.65 -1.39 -5.51
N ASP A 92 7.28 -0.69 -6.45
CA ASP A 92 8.56 0.00 -6.24
C ASP A 92 8.44 1.18 -5.27
N VAL A 93 7.23 1.74 -5.18
CA VAL A 93 6.92 2.95 -4.42
C VAL A 93 6.06 2.57 -3.21
N LYS A 94 6.47 3.03 -2.02
CA LYS A 94 5.81 2.69 -0.75
C LYS A 94 5.06 3.86 -0.11
N ASP A 95 5.43 5.10 -0.43
CA ASP A 95 4.85 6.32 0.12
C ASP A 95 4.66 7.39 -0.96
N PHE A 96 4.06 8.53 -0.61
CA PHE A 96 3.86 9.67 -1.51
C PHE A 96 4.91 10.78 -1.37
N ILE A 97 6.09 10.50 -0.80
CA ILE A 97 7.11 11.54 -0.55
C ILE A 97 7.62 12.15 -1.85
N HIS A 98 7.85 11.32 -2.87
CA HIS A 98 8.33 11.73 -4.19
C HIS A 98 7.25 12.47 -5.01
N VAL A 99 5.98 12.40 -4.59
CA VAL A 99 4.88 13.06 -5.30
C VAL A 99 4.81 14.53 -4.90
N SER A 100 5.03 15.41 -5.88
CA SER A 100 4.88 16.85 -5.71
C SER A 100 3.41 17.22 -5.44
N SER A 101 3.20 18.32 -4.72
CA SER A 101 1.84 18.82 -4.44
C SER A 101 1.14 19.37 -5.69
N VAL A 102 1.90 19.68 -6.74
CA VAL A 102 1.37 20.06 -8.05
C VAL A 102 2.09 19.22 -9.09
N VAL A 103 1.32 18.54 -9.92
CA VAL A 103 1.80 17.69 -11.01
C VAL A 103 1.27 18.26 -12.31
N ARG A 104 2.17 18.48 -13.27
CA ARG A 104 1.81 19.03 -14.58
C ARG A 104 2.36 18.14 -15.68
N ALA A 105 1.55 17.85 -16.68
CA ALA A 105 2.01 17.24 -17.92
C ALA A 105 2.53 18.29 -18.90
N GLU A 106 3.30 17.85 -19.89
CA GLU A 106 3.87 18.73 -20.91
C GLU A 106 2.82 19.22 -21.90
N ASN A 107 3.00 20.43 -22.43
CA ASN A 107 2.11 21.02 -23.43
C ASN A 107 2.45 20.52 -24.83
N GLY A 108 1.43 20.37 -25.68
CA GLY A 108 1.62 20.06 -27.09
C GLY A 108 2.30 21.22 -27.83
N ASP A 109 3.11 20.89 -28.83
CA ASP A 109 3.76 21.90 -29.65
C ASP A 109 2.75 22.57 -30.59
N LYS A 110 2.94 23.86 -30.86
CA LYS A 110 2.13 24.58 -31.86
C LYS A 110 2.40 24.08 -33.28
N GLY A 111 1.38 24.20 -34.13
CA GLY A 111 1.53 24.02 -35.57
C GLY A 111 2.47 25.07 -36.17
N ARG A 112 3.03 24.75 -37.34
CA ARG A 112 3.93 25.63 -38.10
C ARG A 112 3.50 25.68 -39.56
N ASN A 113 4.15 26.56 -40.32
CA ASN A 113 3.99 26.65 -41.77
C ASN A 113 4.45 25.38 -42.48
N LYS A 114 4.13 25.26 -43.77
CA LYS A 114 4.44 24.11 -44.64
C LYS A 114 3.80 22.81 -44.16
N ASP A 115 2.55 22.88 -43.72
CA ASP A 115 1.75 21.76 -43.20
C ASP A 115 2.47 21.00 -42.06
N CYS A 116 3.31 21.71 -41.31
CA CYS A 116 4.10 21.11 -40.25
C CYS A 116 3.27 21.07 -38.95
N HIS A 117 2.75 19.88 -38.65
CA HIS A 117 2.00 19.64 -37.42
C HIS A 117 2.88 19.67 -36.17
N GLY A 118 2.33 20.17 -35.07
CA GLY A 118 2.96 20.17 -33.77
C GLY A 118 3.11 18.76 -33.20
N LYS A 119 4.23 18.51 -32.50
CA LYS A 119 4.48 17.25 -31.80
C LYS A 119 3.51 17.10 -30.62
N ASN A 120 2.96 15.89 -30.44
CA ASN A 120 2.24 15.52 -29.23
C ASN A 120 3.20 15.48 -28.03
N ALA A 121 2.71 15.95 -26.89
CA ALA A 121 3.46 15.95 -25.64
C ALA A 121 3.51 14.57 -24.98
N ASP A 122 4.62 14.32 -24.31
CA ASP A 122 4.82 13.10 -23.54
C ASP A 122 3.95 13.13 -22.27
N HIS A 123 3.41 11.97 -21.87
CA HIS A 123 2.55 11.86 -20.70
C HIS A 123 3.36 11.87 -19.40
N CYS A 124 2.82 12.52 -18.37
CA CYS A 124 3.41 12.49 -17.03
C CYS A 124 2.84 11.29 -16.27
N ILE A 125 3.63 10.22 -16.17
CA ILE A 125 3.27 9.01 -15.42
C ILE A 125 3.93 9.05 -14.05
N ILE A 126 3.12 9.03 -13.00
CA ILE A 126 3.59 9.01 -11.60
C ILE A 126 3.30 7.65 -10.98
N GLY A 127 4.37 7.00 -10.51
CA GLY A 127 4.26 5.79 -9.71
C GLY A 127 3.65 6.08 -8.34
N VAL A 128 2.60 5.35 -7.99
CA VAL A 128 1.96 5.39 -6.66
C VAL A 128 1.92 3.98 -6.07
N PRO A 129 1.91 3.84 -4.73
CA PRO A 129 1.82 2.53 -4.10
C PRO A 129 0.55 1.77 -4.49
N VAL A 130 0.67 0.45 -4.59
CA VAL A 130 -0.48 -0.45 -4.74
C VAL A 130 -1.45 -0.28 -3.57
N GLY A 131 -2.75 -0.29 -3.86
CA GLY A 131 -3.81 0.00 -2.89
C GLY A 131 -4.06 1.50 -2.68
N THR A 132 -3.64 2.37 -3.60
CA THR A 132 -3.94 3.80 -3.53
C THR A 132 -5.38 4.09 -3.96
N VAL A 133 -6.12 4.78 -3.12
CA VAL A 133 -7.44 5.32 -3.41
C VAL A 133 -7.31 6.79 -3.79
N VAL A 134 -7.89 7.13 -4.93
CA VAL A 134 -7.96 8.49 -5.44
C VAL A 134 -9.33 9.07 -5.10
N LYS A 135 -9.36 10.17 -4.34
CA LYS A 135 -10.57 10.91 -4.00
C LYS A 135 -10.56 12.30 -4.61
N ASN A 136 -11.70 12.78 -5.10
CA ASN A 136 -11.85 14.17 -5.54
C ASN A 136 -11.88 15.15 -4.36
N SER A 137 -11.89 16.45 -4.67
CA SER A 137 -12.13 17.54 -3.72
C SER A 137 -13.38 17.34 -2.83
N ASP A 138 -14.43 16.70 -3.37
CA ASP A 138 -15.67 16.41 -2.64
C ASP A 138 -15.57 15.19 -1.71
N GLY A 139 -14.41 14.52 -1.65
CA GLY A 139 -14.16 13.32 -0.85
C GLY A 139 -14.75 12.02 -1.42
N ARG A 140 -15.35 12.08 -2.62
CA ARG A 140 -15.82 10.88 -3.35
C ARG A 140 -14.65 10.12 -3.94
N VAL A 141 -14.68 8.79 -3.82
CA VAL A 141 -13.69 7.90 -4.44
C VAL A 141 -13.97 7.84 -5.94
N VAL A 142 -12.96 8.17 -6.74
CA VAL A 142 -13.04 8.16 -8.21
C VAL A 142 -12.12 7.14 -8.87
N GLY A 143 -11.13 6.66 -8.13
CA GLY A 143 -10.18 5.67 -8.61
C GLY A 143 -9.68 4.80 -7.47
N ASP A 144 -9.51 3.52 -7.75
CA ASP A 144 -8.97 2.53 -6.82
C ASP A 144 -7.88 1.75 -7.54
N LEU A 145 -6.64 1.96 -7.12
CA LEU A 145 -5.45 1.41 -7.73
C LEU A 145 -5.02 0.15 -6.96
N ALA A 146 -5.87 -0.88 -7.01
CA ALA A 146 -5.78 -2.05 -6.14
C ALA A 146 -4.63 -3.02 -6.51
N HIS A 147 -4.29 -3.15 -7.79
CA HIS A 147 -3.28 -4.09 -8.28
C HIS A 147 -2.13 -3.37 -8.98
N GLU A 148 -1.00 -4.05 -9.12
CA GLU A 148 0.16 -3.51 -9.83
C GLU A 148 -0.16 -3.25 -11.32
N GLY A 149 0.35 -2.15 -11.85
CA GLY A 149 0.19 -1.78 -13.25
C GLY A 149 -1.14 -1.11 -13.59
N VAL A 150 -2.12 -1.09 -12.67
CA VAL A 150 -3.37 -0.34 -12.86
C VAL A 150 -3.05 1.15 -13.02
N MET A 151 -3.68 1.78 -14.02
CA MET A 151 -3.48 3.18 -14.34
C MET A 151 -4.79 3.96 -14.17
N PHE A 152 -4.67 5.16 -13.61
CA PHE A 152 -5.75 6.13 -13.48
C PHE A 152 -5.34 7.44 -14.14
N VAL A 153 -6.12 7.87 -15.14
CA VAL A 153 -5.91 9.18 -15.78
C VAL A 153 -6.45 10.26 -14.85
N ALA A 154 -5.55 10.97 -14.19
CA ALA A 154 -5.88 11.99 -13.22
C ALA A 154 -6.23 13.32 -13.87
N ALA A 155 -5.55 13.70 -14.95
CA ALA A 155 -5.92 14.88 -15.72
C ALA A 155 -5.65 14.65 -17.20
N ARG A 156 -6.66 14.89 -18.04
CA ARG A 156 -6.51 14.78 -19.48
C ARG A 156 -5.82 16.04 -20.04
N GLY A 157 -4.79 15.88 -20.87
CA GLY A 157 -4.28 16.96 -21.71
C GLY A 157 -5.31 17.42 -22.74
N GLY A 158 -5.20 18.68 -23.12
CA GLY A 158 -6.06 19.30 -24.12
C GLY A 158 -5.73 18.85 -25.53
N ALA A 159 -6.76 18.80 -26.39
CA ALA A 159 -6.60 18.55 -27.81
C ALA A 159 -5.84 19.69 -28.50
N GLY A 160 -5.00 19.35 -29.49
CA GLY A 160 -4.33 20.32 -30.35
C GLY A 160 -5.33 21.06 -31.25
N GLY A 161 -5.09 22.36 -31.44
CA GLY A 161 -5.92 23.22 -32.27
C GLY A 161 -5.69 22.97 -33.76
N LYS A 162 -6.75 23.03 -34.56
CA LYS A 162 -6.69 22.93 -36.02
C LYS A 162 -6.08 24.16 -36.68
N GLY A 163 -5.15 23.93 -37.61
CA GLY A 163 -4.56 24.97 -38.44
C GLY A 163 -5.52 25.43 -39.54
N ASN A 164 -5.18 26.50 -40.25
CA ASN A 164 -6.05 27.04 -41.29
C ASN A 164 -6.28 26.06 -42.46
N HIS A 165 -5.31 25.19 -42.76
CA HIS A 165 -5.47 24.15 -43.77
C HIS A 165 -6.65 23.20 -43.48
N PHE A 166 -7.01 22.97 -42.21
CA PHE A 166 -8.15 22.12 -41.85
C PHE A 166 -9.51 22.75 -42.23
N PHE A 167 -9.59 24.08 -42.33
CA PHE A 167 -10.84 24.82 -42.58
C PHE A 167 -11.10 25.09 -44.06
N ILE A 168 -10.33 24.51 -44.96
CA ILE A 168 -10.54 24.64 -46.41
C ILE A 168 -11.89 24.03 -46.77
N THR A 169 -12.70 24.79 -47.49
CA THR A 169 -13.98 24.33 -48.05
C THR A 169 -14.08 24.75 -49.51
N ASP A 170 -14.98 24.13 -50.28
CA ASP A 170 -15.20 24.51 -51.68
C ASP A 170 -15.49 26.01 -51.86
N THR A 171 -16.13 26.62 -50.85
CA THR A 171 -16.48 28.04 -50.81
C THR A 171 -15.38 28.95 -50.25
N GLU A 172 -14.54 28.45 -49.34
CA GLU A 172 -13.48 29.21 -48.66
C GLU A 172 -12.15 28.49 -48.81
N GLN A 173 -11.37 28.91 -49.81
CA GLN A 173 -10.10 28.29 -50.20
C GLN A 173 -8.89 28.89 -49.46
N ALA A 174 -9.04 30.04 -48.81
CA ALA A 174 -7.97 30.73 -48.09
C ALA A 174 -8.42 31.16 -46.68
N PRO A 175 -8.85 30.21 -45.83
CA PRO A 175 -9.29 30.52 -44.47
C PRO A 175 -8.19 31.22 -43.67
N GLU A 176 -8.54 32.34 -43.04
CA GLU A 176 -7.70 33.07 -42.08
C GLU A 176 -8.09 32.74 -40.63
N ILE A 177 -8.57 31.52 -40.41
CA ILE A 177 -9.02 31.04 -39.11
C ILE A 177 -8.18 29.84 -38.66
N CYS A 178 -7.90 29.77 -37.36
CA CYS A 178 -7.34 28.59 -36.72
C CYS A 178 -7.97 28.40 -35.34
N GLU A 179 -7.88 27.19 -34.81
CA GLU A 179 -8.29 26.91 -33.44
C GLU A 179 -7.11 27.03 -32.48
N TYR A 180 -7.39 27.57 -31.29
CA TYR A 180 -6.47 27.48 -30.17
C TYR A 180 -6.48 26.05 -29.62
N GLY A 181 -5.34 25.61 -29.09
CA GLY A 181 -5.25 24.33 -28.40
C GLY A 181 -6.09 24.37 -27.12
N ALA A 182 -6.82 23.28 -26.87
CA ALA A 182 -7.67 23.18 -25.71
C ALA A 182 -6.84 23.21 -24.42
N VAL A 183 -7.41 23.77 -23.36
CA VAL A 183 -6.80 23.74 -22.03
C VAL A 183 -6.93 22.33 -21.46
N GLY A 184 -5.86 21.81 -20.87
CA GLY A 184 -5.91 20.53 -20.14
C GLY A 184 -6.77 20.62 -18.90
N GLU A 185 -7.23 19.46 -18.41
CA GLU A 185 -7.99 19.37 -17.17
C GLU A 185 -7.15 19.82 -15.98
N ASP A 186 -7.81 20.44 -15.01
CA ASP A 186 -7.20 20.94 -13.79
C ASP A 186 -8.04 20.48 -12.59
N LEU A 187 -7.55 19.45 -11.90
CA LEU A 187 -8.30 18.71 -10.89
C LEU A 187 -7.47 18.56 -9.62
N GLU A 188 -8.15 18.60 -8.48
CA GLU A 188 -7.55 18.36 -7.17
C GLU A 188 -7.97 17.01 -6.62
N TYR A 189 -6.97 16.26 -6.13
CA TYR A 189 -7.14 14.93 -5.61
C TYR A 189 -6.53 14.79 -4.22
N THR A 190 -7.13 13.91 -3.43
CA THR A 190 -6.55 13.35 -2.22
C THR A 190 -6.23 11.89 -2.48
N LEU A 191 -4.94 11.56 -2.47
CA LEU A 191 -4.45 10.18 -2.52
C LEU A 191 -4.37 9.63 -1.11
N GLU A 192 -4.94 8.46 -0.90
CA GLU A 192 -4.87 7.72 0.35
C GLU A 192 -4.48 6.28 0.09
N ILE A 193 -3.47 5.76 0.77
CA ILE A 193 -3.18 4.32 0.72
C ILE A 193 -4.21 3.61 1.61
N LYS A 194 -4.93 2.61 1.06
CA LYS A 194 -5.91 1.79 1.81
C LYS A 194 -5.28 0.99 2.95
N SER A 195 -3.99 0.72 2.87
CA SER A 195 -3.28 -0.06 3.88
C SER A 195 -3.00 0.75 5.14
N MET A 196 -3.42 0.23 6.29
CA MET A 196 -2.84 0.63 7.58
C MET A 196 -2.49 -0.65 8.33
N ALA A 197 -1.20 -1.00 8.23
CA ALA A 197 -0.54 -2.17 8.78
C ALA A 197 -1.09 -3.51 8.26
N HIS A 198 -0.19 -4.40 7.85
CA HIS A 198 -0.57 -5.76 7.47
C HIS A 198 -1.16 -6.53 8.65
N VAL A 199 -0.76 -6.17 9.87
CA VAL A 199 -1.15 -6.86 11.09
C VAL A 199 -1.52 -5.88 12.21
N GLY A 200 -2.68 -6.09 12.83
CA GLY A 200 -3.15 -5.30 13.96
C GLY A 200 -3.04 -6.05 15.29
N LEU A 201 -2.45 -5.44 16.32
CA LEU A 201 -2.39 -5.98 17.69
C LEU A 201 -3.60 -5.50 18.50
N ILE A 202 -4.45 -6.43 18.91
CA ILE A 202 -5.66 -6.18 19.71
C ILE A 202 -5.45 -6.78 21.10
N GLY A 203 -5.94 -6.10 22.13
CA GLY A 203 -5.83 -6.60 23.50
C GLY A 203 -6.13 -5.50 24.51
N PHE A 204 -6.36 -5.92 25.74
CA PHE A 204 -6.62 -5.01 26.85
C PHE A 204 -5.44 -4.09 27.15
N PRO A 205 -5.67 -2.95 27.83
CA PRO A 205 -4.60 -2.20 28.47
C PRO A 205 -3.72 -3.12 29.30
N ASN A 206 -2.40 -2.90 29.31
CA ASN A 206 -1.41 -3.69 30.05
C ASN A 206 -1.20 -5.15 29.62
N ALA A 207 -1.90 -5.67 28.61
CA ALA A 207 -1.63 -6.99 28.04
C ALA A 207 -0.21 -7.11 27.42
N GLY A 208 0.48 -5.97 27.24
CA GLY A 208 1.86 -5.89 26.77
C GLY A 208 2.01 -5.59 25.28
N LYS A 209 0.95 -5.07 24.64
CA LYS A 209 0.93 -4.72 23.20
C LYS A 209 2.10 -3.82 22.77
N SER A 210 2.26 -2.67 23.44
CA SER A 210 3.34 -1.75 23.11
C SER A 210 4.73 -2.30 23.49
N THR A 211 4.82 -3.21 24.46
CA THR A 211 6.06 -3.93 24.80
C THR A 211 6.45 -4.90 23.69
N LEU A 212 5.49 -5.68 23.20
CA LEU A 212 5.67 -6.58 22.07
C LEU A 212 6.05 -5.79 20.81
N LEU A 213 5.33 -4.72 20.49
CA LEU A 213 5.62 -3.88 19.33
C LEU A 213 7.06 -3.32 19.36
N ARG A 214 7.54 -2.90 20.54
CA ARG A 214 8.93 -2.45 20.74
C ARG A 214 9.95 -3.57 20.61
N ALA A 215 9.58 -4.80 20.99
CA ALA A 215 10.44 -5.98 20.94
C ALA A 215 10.61 -6.51 19.50
N ILE A 216 9.55 -6.44 18.68
CA ILE A 216 9.57 -6.88 17.28
C ILE A 216 10.10 -5.80 16.31
N SER A 217 9.89 -4.52 16.63
CA SER A 217 10.31 -3.41 15.76
C SER A 217 11.81 -3.13 15.88
N ARG A 218 12.50 -3.14 14.72
CA ARG A 218 13.91 -2.72 14.60
C ARG A 218 14.11 -1.25 15.01
N ALA A 219 13.21 -0.38 14.56
CA ALA A 219 13.18 1.04 14.92
C ALA A 219 12.40 1.27 16.22
N ARG A 220 12.53 2.44 16.84
CA ARG A 220 11.53 2.88 17.83
C ARG A 220 10.18 2.97 17.10
N PRO A 221 9.10 2.36 17.63
CA PRO A 221 7.78 2.47 17.03
C PRO A 221 7.45 3.94 16.78
N LYS A 222 7.13 4.27 15.53
CA LYS A 222 6.84 5.65 15.15
C LYS A 222 5.40 5.95 15.53
N ILE A 223 5.19 7.14 16.08
CA ILE A 223 3.85 7.70 16.28
C ILE A 223 3.43 8.25 14.92
N ALA A 224 2.42 7.64 14.31
CA ALA A 224 1.95 8.11 13.02
C ALA A 224 0.75 9.06 13.22
N PRO A 225 0.88 10.36 12.84
CA PRO A 225 -0.20 11.32 12.96
C PRO A 225 -1.18 11.12 11.81
N TYR A 226 -2.31 10.45 12.08
CA TYR A 226 -3.38 10.33 11.09
C TYR A 226 -4.44 11.42 11.32
N PRO A 227 -4.92 12.07 10.24
CA PRO A 227 -5.85 13.21 10.34
C PRO A 227 -7.22 12.85 10.93
N PHE A 228 -7.50 11.56 11.16
CA PHE A 228 -8.77 11.05 11.68
C PHE A 228 -8.63 10.24 12.97
N THR A 229 -7.46 10.23 13.61
CA THR A 229 -7.25 9.54 14.89
C THR A 229 -7.08 10.55 16.02
N THR A 230 -7.91 10.46 17.05
CA THR A 230 -7.67 11.15 18.33
C THR A 230 -6.55 10.48 19.14
N LEU A 231 -6.35 9.17 18.95
CA LEU A 231 -5.27 8.37 19.52
C LEU A 231 -4.31 7.92 18.43
N LYS A 232 -3.10 8.46 18.44
CA LYS A 232 -2.06 8.13 17.45
C LYS A 232 -1.61 6.68 17.65
N PRO A 233 -1.86 5.76 16.69
CA PRO A 233 -1.44 4.37 16.83
C PRO A 233 0.08 4.28 16.68
N HIS A 234 0.67 3.31 17.37
CA HIS A 234 2.09 3.03 17.25
C HIS A 234 2.29 1.99 16.16
N ILE A 235 3.19 2.27 15.21
CA ILE A 235 3.54 1.32 14.14
C ILE A 235 4.98 0.85 14.33
N GLY A 236 5.15 -0.46 14.28
CA GLY A 236 6.42 -1.16 14.30
C GLY A 236 6.66 -1.85 12.96
N MET A 237 7.91 -1.81 12.50
CA MET A 237 8.31 -2.48 11.26
C MET A 237 9.14 -3.73 11.58
N VAL A 238 8.72 -4.86 11.05
CA VAL A 238 9.45 -6.13 11.10
C VAL A 238 10.09 -6.37 9.74
N LEU A 239 11.41 -6.57 9.71
CA LEU A 239 12.18 -6.86 8.49
C LEU A 239 12.54 -8.34 8.44
N TYR A 240 12.38 -8.96 7.28
CA TYR A 240 12.75 -10.34 7.00
C TYR A 240 14.03 -10.43 6.16
N ASP A 241 14.63 -11.62 6.08
CA ASP A 241 15.90 -11.88 5.39
C ASP A 241 15.81 -11.81 3.87
N ASP A 242 14.60 -11.83 3.32
CA ASP A 242 14.25 -11.56 1.93
C ASP A 242 13.96 -10.07 1.64
N TYR A 243 14.32 -9.18 2.58
CA TYR A 243 14.13 -7.72 2.50
C TYR A 243 12.69 -7.21 2.60
N GLU A 244 11.71 -8.12 2.76
CA GLU A 244 10.32 -7.74 2.97
C GLU A 244 10.10 -7.08 4.33
N GLN A 245 9.19 -6.11 4.35
CA GLN A 245 8.89 -5.29 5.52
C GLN A 245 7.41 -5.39 5.88
N ILE A 246 7.12 -5.95 7.04
CA ILE A 246 5.76 -6.09 7.54
C ILE A 246 5.49 -4.99 8.59
N ALA A 247 4.48 -4.17 8.32
CA ALA A 247 3.97 -3.17 9.25
C ALA A 247 3.02 -3.83 10.25
N VAL A 248 3.32 -3.67 11.54
CA VAL A 248 2.49 -4.11 12.65
C VAL A 248 2.01 -2.88 13.41
N ALA A 249 0.71 -2.74 13.61
CA ALA A 249 0.12 -1.61 14.35
C ALA A 249 -0.37 -2.05 15.73
N ASP A 250 -0.07 -1.27 16.76
CA ASP A 250 -0.76 -1.35 18.04
C ASP A 250 -2.10 -0.64 17.90
N LEU A 251 -3.18 -1.43 17.86
CA LEU A 251 -4.53 -0.92 17.81
C LEU A 251 -4.91 -0.51 19.26
N PRO A 252 -5.07 0.79 19.59
CA PRO A 252 -5.37 1.23 20.96
C PRO A 252 -6.52 0.43 21.58
N GLY A 253 -6.38 0.03 22.85
CA GLY A 253 -7.23 -1.01 23.44
C GLY A 253 -8.71 -0.70 23.29
N LEU A 254 -9.50 -1.74 23.02
CA LEU A 254 -10.94 -1.69 23.21
C LEU A 254 -11.17 -1.35 24.69
N ILE A 255 -11.55 -0.10 24.96
CA ILE A 255 -11.96 0.31 26.29
C ILE A 255 -13.37 -0.26 26.47
N GLU A 256 -13.65 -0.83 27.63
CA GLU A 256 -15.01 -1.18 28.04
C GLU A 256 -15.94 0.01 27.73
N ASP A 257 -17.12 -0.26 27.15
CA ASP A 257 -18.09 0.75 26.68
C ASP A 257 -17.70 1.59 25.43
N SER A 258 -16.68 1.20 24.64
CA SER A 258 -16.36 1.87 23.36
C SER A 258 -17.53 1.88 22.35
N HIS A 259 -18.47 0.95 22.46
CA HIS A 259 -19.71 0.90 21.67
C HIS A 259 -20.72 2.01 22.04
N LYS A 260 -20.67 2.56 23.26
CA LYS A 260 -21.54 3.67 23.70
C LYS A 260 -20.96 5.05 23.37
N ASN A 261 -19.63 5.17 23.25
CA ASN A 261 -18.95 6.42 22.95
C ASN A 261 -18.86 6.67 21.43
N ARG A 262 -19.95 7.25 20.87
CA ARG A 262 -20.32 7.47 19.45
C ARG A 262 -19.29 8.07 18.46
N GLY A 263 -18.03 8.33 18.85
CA GLY A 263 -17.02 8.93 17.94
C GLY A 263 -15.69 8.18 17.86
N LEU A 264 -15.22 7.62 18.98
CA LEU A 264 -13.84 7.13 19.13
C LEU A 264 -13.67 5.66 18.71
N GLY A 265 -14.65 4.81 19.04
CA GLY A 265 -14.61 3.38 18.72
C GLY A 265 -14.74 3.08 17.23
N ILE A 266 -15.58 3.85 16.51
CA ILE A 266 -15.82 3.65 15.07
C ILE A 266 -14.59 4.03 14.24
N GLN A 267 -13.92 5.14 14.56
CA GLN A 267 -12.69 5.53 13.87
C GLN A 267 -11.55 4.54 14.17
N PHE A 268 -11.44 4.09 15.42
CA PHE A 268 -10.48 3.07 15.85
C PHE A 268 -10.62 1.74 15.07
N LEU A 269 -11.85 1.21 14.99
CA LEU A 269 -12.10 -0.08 14.36
C LEU A 269 -12.06 -0.04 12.83
N LYS A 270 -12.27 1.13 12.22
CA LYS A 270 -11.90 1.38 10.82
C LYS A 270 -10.40 1.18 10.55
N HIS A 271 -9.53 1.24 11.55
CA HIS A 271 -8.12 0.88 11.39
C HIS A 271 -7.91 -0.64 11.47
N ALA A 272 -8.67 -1.35 12.30
CA ALA A 272 -8.66 -2.82 12.31
C ALA A 272 -9.16 -3.40 10.97
N GLU A 273 -10.15 -2.77 10.33
CA GLU A 273 -10.62 -3.09 8.98
C GLU A 273 -9.56 -2.92 7.89
N ARG A 274 -8.45 -2.24 8.17
CA ARG A 274 -7.34 -2.08 7.22
C ARG A 274 -6.21 -3.10 7.41
N CYS A 275 -6.29 -3.96 8.42
CA CYS A 275 -5.26 -4.97 8.70
C CYS A 275 -5.59 -6.33 8.09
N SER A 276 -4.73 -6.88 7.25
CA SER A 276 -4.91 -8.22 6.65
C SER A 276 -5.04 -9.33 7.69
N ALA A 277 -4.48 -9.15 8.88
CA ALA A 277 -4.60 -10.08 10.00
C ALA A 277 -4.72 -9.38 11.35
N LEU A 278 -5.33 -10.06 12.32
CA LEU A 278 -5.52 -9.57 13.68
C LEU A 278 -4.84 -10.51 14.69
N LEU A 279 -4.07 -9.93 15.62
CA LEU A 279 -3.37 -10.66 16.67
C LEU A 279 -3.95 -10.27 18.02
N TYR A 280 -4.56 -11.22 18.73
CA TYR A 280 -5.04 -11.00 20.10
C TYR A 280 -3.90 -11.18 21.08
N ILE A 281 -3.63 -10.18 21.89
CA ILE A 281 -2.64 -10.23 22.97
C ILE A 281 -3.40 -10.37 24.28
N ILE A 282 -3.23 -11.54 24.89
CA ILE A 282 -3.83 -11.90 26.18
C ILE A 282 -2.73 -12.00 27.21
N ASP A 283 -2.96 -11.38 28.37
CA ASP A 283 -2.09 -11.52 29.52
C ASP A 283 -2.35 -12.88 30.17
N LEU A 284 -1.34 -13.73 30.33
CA LEU A 284 -1.50 -15.05 30.96
C LEU A 284 -1.25 -15.02 32.48
N SER A 285 -0.92 -13.86 33.05
CA SER A 285 -0.71 -13.73 34.50
C SER A 285 -1.96 -13.36 35.29
N ILE A 286 -3.11 -13.37 34.64
CA ILE A 286 -4.40 -13.04 35.25
C ILE A 286 -5.24 -14.31 35.36
N ASP A 287 -6.20 -14.30 36.27
CA ASP A 287 -7.18 -15.36 36.38
C ASP A 287 -8.09 -15.39 35.13
N GLU A 288 -8.42 -16.59 34.69
CA GLU A 288 -9.38 -16.86 33.61
C GLU A 288 -9.13 -16.06 32.29
N PRO A 289 -7.93 -16.13 31.69
CA PRO A 289 -7.56 -15.32 30.52
C PRO A 289 -8.44 -15.57 29.28
N TRP A 290 -9.12 -16.72 29.20
CA TRP A 290 -10.07 -17.02 28.13
C TRP A 290 -11.27 -16.07 28.12
N GLN A 291 -11.71 -15.57 29.29
CA GLN A 291 -12.82 -14.60 29.36
C GLN A 291 -12.47 -13.29 28.65
N TYR A 292 -11.22 -12.84 28.78
CA TYR A 292 -10.72 -11.66 28.09
C TYR A 292 -10.68 -11.88 26.58
N LEU A 293 -10.28 -13.07 26.11
CA LEU A 293 -10.33 -13.42 24.69
C LEU A 293 -11.77 -13.37 24.15
N HIS A 294 -12.71 -14.03 24.83
CA HIS A 294 -14.12 -14.03 24.42
C HIS A 294 -14.73 -12.61 24.42
N THR A 295 -14.33 -11.76 25.36
CA THR A 295 -14.76 -10.36 25.41
C THR A 295 -14.29 -9.60 24.17
N LEU A 296 -12.99 -9.70 23.81
CA LEU A 296 -12.45 -9.05 22.62
C LEU A 296 -13.11 -9.55 21.32
N GLN A 297 -13.33 -10.86 21.20
CA GLN A 297 -14.03 -11.45 20.06
C GLN A 297 -15.47 -10.95 19.96
N ARG A 298 -16.19 -10.89 21.08
CA ARG A 298 -17.56 -10.38 21.13
C ARG A 298 -17.60 -8.91 20.72
N GLU A 299 -16.71 -8.08 21.22
CA GLU A 299 -16.64 -6.67 20.86
C GLU A 299 -16.35 -6.45 19.36
N LEU A 300 -15.42 -7.21 18.79
CA LEU A 300 -15.17 -7.19 17.35
C LEU A 300 -16.39 -7.64 16.54
N SER A 301 -17.08 -8.69 17.00
CA SER A 301 -18.29 -9.22 16.35
C SER A 301 -19.44 -8.21 16.29
N LEU A 302 -19.58 -7.39 17.34
CA LEU A 302 -20.60 -6.35 17.44
C LEU A 302 -20.34 -5.19 16.48
N PHE A 303 -19.09 -4.96 16.10
CA PHE A 303 -18.73 -3.92 15.15
C PHE A 303 -18.85 -4.39 13.70
N SER A 304 -18.17 -5.48 13.35
CA SER A 304 -18.18 -6.00 11.99
C SER A 304 -17.89 -7.49 12.00
N LYS A 305 -18.87 -8.28 11.53
CA LYS A 305 -18.74 -9.74 11.42
C LYS A 305 -17.57 -10.13 10.52
N HIS A 306 -17.29 -9.33 9.49
CA HIS A 306 -16.19 -9.58 8.54
C HIS A 306 -14.79 -9.51 9.16
N LEU A 307 -14.62 -8.86 10.32
CA LEU A 307 -13.33 -8.86 11.02
C LEU A 307 -13.01 -10.24 11.63
N LEU A 308 -14.03 -11.03 11.95
CA LEU A 308 -13.86 -12.39 12.47
C LEU A 308 -13.50 -13.40 11.37
N ASP A 309 -13.70 -13.06 10.10
CA ASP A 309 -13.31 -13.92 8.97
C ASP A 309 -11.81 -13.81 8.66
N ARG A 310 -11.14 -12.80 9.21
CA ARG A 310 -9.70 -12.56 8.98
C ARG A 310 -8.84 -13.58 9.72
N PRO A 311 -7.64 -13.89 9.18
CA PRO A 311 -6.64 -14.67 9.90
C PRO A 311 -6.37 -14.10 11.30
N GLN A 312 -6.55 -14.95 12.31
CA GLN A 312 -6.42 -14.61 13.72
C GLN A 312 -5.42 -15.53 14.41
N ILE A 313 -4.55 -14.93 15.24
CA ILE A 313 -3.67 -15.66 16.16
C ILE A 313 -3.87 -15.09 17.56
N VAL A 314 -3.90 -15.98 18.55
CA VAL A 314 -3.87 -15.61 19.97
C VAL A 314 -2.42 -15.64 20.45
N ILE A 315 -2.02 -14.60 21.15
CA ILE A 315 -0.69 -14.41 21.73
C ILE A 315 -0.87 -14.38 23.23
N GLY A 316 -0.48 -15.46 23.88
CA GLY A 316 -0.41 -15.53 25.34
C GLY A 316 0.88 -14.89 25.82
N ASN A 317 0.82 -13.65 26.31
CA ASN A 317 1.98 -12.92 26.77
C ASN A 317 2.27 -13.17 28.26
N LYS A 318 3.49 -12.83 28.69
CA LYS A 318 4.01 -12.97 30.07
C LYS A 318 4.23 -14.41 30.56
N ILE A 319 4.56 -15.35 29.66
CA ILE A 319 4.91 -16.74 30.02
C ILE A 319 6.12 -16.87 30.99
N ASP A 320 6.82 -15.76 31.26
CA ASP A 320 7.87 -15.69 32.27
C ASP A 320 7.34 -15.77 33.71
N LEU A 321 6.03 -15.63 33.91
CA LEU A 321 5.38 -15.75 35.22
C LEU A 321 4.91 -17.19 35.47
N PRO A 322 4.95 -17.66 36.73
CA PRO A 322 4.69 -19.06 37.08
C PRO A 322 3.25 -19.51 36.75
N GLU A 323 2.25 -18.67 37.02
CA GLU A 323 0.82 -18.91 36.77
C GLU A 323 0.50 -19.04 35.27
N SER A 324 1.36 -18.50 34.40
CA SER A 324 1.10 -18.42 32.97
C SER A 324 1.23 -19.73 32.21
N ARG A 325 1.86 -20.76 32.78
CA ARG A 325 2.00 -22.06 32.12
C ARG A 325 0.68 -22.85 32.13
N ASP A 326 0.03 -22.90 33.27
CA ASP A 326 -1.24 -23.61 33.42
C ASP A 326 -2.34 -22.88 32.62
N ASN A 327 -2.37 -21.55 32.75
CA ASN A 327 -3.25 -20.68 31.97
C ASN A 327 -3.09 -20.81 30.45
N LEU A 328 -1.87 -21.09 29.94
CA LEU A 328 -1.63 -21.32 28.51
C LEU A 328 -2.27 -22.64 28.03
N GLU A 329 -2.30 -23.68 28.85
CA GLU A 329 -2.97 -24.93 28.51
C GLU A 329 -4.49 -24.78 28.63
N GLU A 330 -4.98 -24.06 29.62
CA GLU A 330 -6.42 -23.82 29.77
C GLU A 330 -7.00 -23.01 28.61
N ILE A 331 -6.35 -21.92 28.20
CA ILE A 331 -6.85 -21.12 27.07
C ILE A 331 -6.86 -21.90 25.75
N LYS A 332 -5.92 -22.85 25.53
CA LYS A 332 -5.93 -23.76 24.37
C LYS A 332 -7.20 -24.60 24.31
N ASN A 333 -7.74 -24.99 25.47
CA ASN A 333 -8.97 -25.79 25.52
C ASN A 333 -10.23 -24.95 25.25
N HIS A 334 -10.14 -23.61 25.34
CA HIS A 334 -11.25 -22.69 25.17
C HIS A 334 -11.29 -22.02 23.78
N THR A 335 -10.33 -22.31 22.89
CA THR A 335 -10.29 -21.72 21.55
C THR A 335 -9.68 -22.65 20.51
N ASP A 336 -10.29 -22.67 19.33
CA ASP A 336 -9.74 -23.36 18.14
C ASP A 336 -8.68 -22.50 17.41
N LEU A 337 -8.48 -21.26 17.85
CA LEU A 337 -7.49 -20.36 17.26
C LEU A 337 -6.07 -20.82 17.62
N LYS A 338 -5.15 -20.64 16.67
CA LYS A 338 -3.73 -20.88 16.93
C LYS A 338 -3.24 -19.95 18.03
N ILE A 339 -2.70 -20.53 19.10
CA ILE A 339 -2.12 -19.78 20.21
C ILE A 339 -0.60 -19.94 20.30
N ILE A 340 0.09 -18.84 20.54
CA ILE A 340 1.54 -18.79 20.74
C ILE A 340 1.84 -18.12 22.07
N GLY A 341 2.43 -18.88 22.99
CA GLY A 341 2.93 -18.35 24.26
C GLY A 341 4.25 -17.61 24.07
N ILE A 342 4.31 -16.34 24.46
CA ILE A 342 5.51 -15.49 24.35
C ILE A 342 5.83 -14.75 25.65
N SER A 343 7.08 -14.34 25.79
CA SER A 343 7.45 -13.28 26.74
C SER A 343 7.99 -12.10 25.95
N ALA A 344 7.18 -11.04 25.80
CA ALA A 344 7.63 -9.82 25.12
C ALA A 344 8.82 -9.15 25.84
N LYS A 345 8.91 -9.31 27.17
CA LYS A 345 9.96 -8.73 28.01
C LYS A 345 11.30 -9.47 27.85
N LEU A 346 11.27 -10.81 27.91
CA LEU A 346 12.48 -11.64 27.78
C LEU A 346 12.83 -11.97 26.32
N GLY A 347 11.88 -11.80 25.41
CA GLY A 347 12.01 -12.15 24.00
C GLY A 347 11.85 -13.65 23.70
N THR A 348 11.30 -14.42 24.64
CA THR A 348 11.01 -15.86 24.49
C THR A 348 9.91 -16.07 23.45
N ASN A 349 10.12 -17.02 22.53
CA ASN A 349 9.20 -17.39 21.42
C ASN A 349 8.78 -16.26 20.46
N VAL A 350 9.36 -15.07 20.55
CA VAL A 350 9.04 -13.96 19.63
C VAL A 350 9.40 -14.29 18.18
N ASN A 351 10.46 -15.07 17.94
CA ASN A 351 10.84 -15.47 16.58
C ASN A 351 9.82 -16.41 15.93
N GLU A 352 9.17 -17.27 16.73
CA GLU A 352 8.11 -18.15 16.27
C GLU A 352 6.88 -17.33 15.85
N LEU A 353 6.46 -16.38 16.69
CA LEU A 353 5.41 -15.42 16.36
C LEU A 353 5.70 -14.68 15.04
N LEU A 354 6.92 -14.19 14.85
CA LEU A 354 7.28 -13.47 13.64
C LEU A 354 7.24 -14.37 12.39
N ARG A 355 7.64 -15.64 12.48
CA ARG A 355 7.49 -16.58 11.36
C ARG A 355 6.02 -16.79 11.00
N GLU A 356 5.15 -16.89 11.99
CA GLU A 356 3.70 -17.05 11.77
C GLU A 356 3.05 -15.81 11.16
N ILE A 357 3.45 -14.61 11.61
CA ILE A 357 3.08 -13.35 10.98
C ILE A 357 3.46 -13.34 9.51
N ARG A 358 4.65 -13.87 9.18
CA ARG A 358 5.10 -13.94 7.79
C ARG A 358 4.25 -14.86 6.93
N ILE A 359 3.95 -16.06 7.43
CA ILE A 359 3.10 -17.04 6.73
C ILE A 359 1.73 -16.45 6.43
N ILE A 360 1.14 -15.74 7.40
CA ILE A 360 -0.16 -15.08 7.20
C ILE A 360 -0.06 -13.97 6.14
N TYR A 361 1.01 -13.18 6.19
CA TYR A 361 1.24 -12.11 5.22
C TYR A 361 1.38 -12.65 3.79
N ASP A 362 2.20 -13.68 3.58
CA ASP A 362 2.39 -14.29 2.26
C ASP A 362 1.07 -14.86 1.70
N ARG A 363 0.28 -15.54 2.54
CA ARG A 363 -1.06 -16.03 2.15
C ARG A 363 -2.03 -14.91 1.82
N SER A 364 -1.99 -13.80 2.55
CA SER A 364 -2.83 -12.64 2.22
C SER A 364 -2.45 -12.01 0.88
N LYS A 365 -1.16 -11.99 0.55
CA LYS A 365 -0.64 -11.47 -0.72
C LYS A 365 -1.06 -12.35 -1.90
N GLU A 366 -0.95 -13.68 -1.76
CA GLU A 366 -1.39 -14.63 -2.80
C GLU A 366 -2.89 -14.51 -3.11
N ASN A 367 -3.74 -14.32 -2.09
CA ASN A 367 -5.18 -14.15 -2.30
C ASN A 367 -5.53 -12.84 -3.02
N ASP A 368 -4.78 -11.76 -2.79
CA ASP A 368 -4.97 -10.47 -3.46
C ASP A 368 -4.49 -10.49 -4.94
N ASP A 369 -3.54 -11.36 -5.28
CA ASP A 369 -3.03 -11.55 -6.66
C ASP A 369 -3.93 -12.45 -7.53
N THR A 370 -4.87 -13.19 -6.92
CA THR A 370 -5.76 -14.15 -7.63
C THR A 370 -7.17 -13.60 -7.92
N LEU A 371 -7.49 -12.42 -7.39
CA LEU A 371 -8.73 -11.66 -7.64
C LEU A 371 -8.45 -10.52 -8.63
#